data_AF-A0A8T8X8Q4-F1
#
_entry.id   AF-A0A8T8X8Q4-F1
#
_cell.length_a   1.000
_cell.length_b   1.000
_cell.length_c   1.000
_cell.angle_alpha   90.00
_cell.angle_beta   90.00
_cell.angle_gamma   90.00
#
_symmetry.space_group_name_H-M   'P 1'
#
loop_
_entity.id
_entity.type
_entity.pdbx_description
1 polymer ?
#
loop_
_entity_poly.entity_id
_entity_poly.type
_entity_poly.pdbx_seq_one_letter_code
_entity_poly.pdbx_strand_id
1 'polypeptide(L)'
;DLLDTWYPQYLRCTQYFLEQGQFSPAVLSLAAFLNIPTATATATAAAAHVQLRRYIRRLVVTGHDSPEVLQAFFGAGWAGGVGCVVQQERQTYLFTAKSSGWAATKAAYDLPPDEQTPFLRPLRAPAEEELRLAESRWSDWLAMEDWMVGPRSPW
;
A
#
# COMPACT_ATOMS: atom_id res chain seq x y z
N ASP A 1 18.27 -12.95 -8.25
CA ASP A 1 17.59 -12.11 -9.25
C ASP A 1 16.18 -11.77 -8.77
N LEU A 2 15.91 -10.48 -8.52
CA LEU A 2 14.62 -10.04 -7.97
C LEU A 2 13.50 -10.18 -9.01
N LEU A 3 13.81 -9.98 -10.29
CA LEU A 3 12.86 -10.18 -11.38
C LEU A 3 12.49 -11.65 -11.54
N ASP A 4 13.43 -12.58 -11.45
CA ASP A 4 13.10 -14.02 -11.63
C ASP A 4 12.37 -14.62 -10.43
N THR A 5 12.60 -14.07 -9.24
CA THR A 5 12.00 -14.59 -8.01
C THR A 5 10.67 -13.90 -7.74
N TRP A 6 10.61 -12.58 -7.58
CA TRP A 6 9.42 -11.85 -7.13
C TRP A 6 8.34 -11.69 -8.21
N TYR A 7 8.73 -11.37 -9.45
CA TYR A 7 7.76 -11.00 -10.50
C TYR A 7 6.73 -12.10 -10.80
N PRO A 8 7.10 -13.40 -10.87
CA PRO A 8 6.11 -14.47 -11.04
C PRO A 8 5.08 -14.55 -9.89
N GLN A 9 5.48 -14.29 -8.64
CA GLN A 9 4.51 -14.26 -7.53
C GLN A 9 3.62 -13.03 -7.61
N TYR A 10 4.18 -11.88 -7.98
CA TYR A 10 3.42 -10.65 -8.20
C TYR A 10 2.35 -10.82 -9.29
N LEU A 11 2.70 -11.48 -10.42
CA LEU A 11 1.77 -11.79 -11.49
C LEU A 11 0.64 -12.71 -11.02
N ARG A 12 0.95 -13.76 -10.27
CA ARG A 12 -0.08 -14.66 -9.70
C ARG A 12 -1.06 -13.93 -8.78
N CYS A 13 -0.57 -13.01 -7.95
CA CYS A 13 -1.42 -12.19 -7.09
C CYS A 13 -2.34 -11.28 -7.91
N THR A 14 -1.78 -10.65 -8.95
CA THR A 14 -2.54 -9.79 -9.87
C THR A 14 -3.63 -10.59 -10.58
N GLN A 15 -3.30 -11.77 -11.10
CA GLN A 15 -4.25 -12.65 -11.78
C GLN A 15 -5.37 -13.11 -10.84
N TYR A 16 -5.02 -13.59 -9.65
CA TYR A 16 -6.00 -14.00 -8.64
C TYR A 16 -6.94 -12.85 -8.28
N PHE A 17 -6.40 -11.66 -8.05
CA PHE A 17 -7.20 -10.47 -7.73
C PHE A 17 -8.20 -10.16 -8.84
N LEU A 18 -7.77 -10.21 -10.10
CA LEU A 18 -8.62 -9.91 -11.25
C LEU A 18 -9.71 -10.96 -11.48
N GLU A 19 -9.41 -12.24 -11.29
CA GLU A 19 -10.29 -13.35 -11.66
C GLU A 19 -11.21 -13.79 -10.51
N GLN A 20 -10.77 -13.64 -9.26
CA GLN A 20 -11.42 -14.23 -8.09
C GLN A 20 -11.55 -13.25 -6.93
N GLY A 21 -10.44 -12.66 -6.49
CA GLY A 21 -10.36 -11.89 -5.24
C GLY A 21 -11.38 -10.75 -5.20
N GLN A 22 -11.39 -9.91 -6.23
CA GLN A 22 -12.26 -8.73 -6.26
C GLN A 22 -13.77 -9.03 -6.36
N PHE A 23 -14.15 -10.27 -6.72
CA PHE A 23 -15.56 -10.66 -6.89
C PHE A 23 -16.14 -11.40 -5.68
N SER A 24 -15.31 -11.73 -4.69
CA SER A 24 -15.81 -12.34 -3.45
C SER A 24 -16.76 -11.38 -2.72
N PRO A 25 -17.91 -11.85 -2.20
CA PRO A 25 -18.86 -11.00 -1.46
C PRO A 25 -18.22 -10.22 -0.31
N ALA A 26 -17.31 -10.85 0.44
CA ALA A 26 -16.61 -10.19 1.54
C ALA A 26 -15.70 -9.05 1.06
N VAL A 27 -15.02 -9.26 -0.07
CA VAL A 27 -14.15 -8.25 -0.69
C VAL A 27 -14.97 -7.10 -1.26
N LEU A 28 -16.08 -7.39 -1.93
CA LEU A 28 -16.99 -6.37 -2.45
C LEU A 28 -17.61 -5.51 -1.33
N SER A 29 -18.08 -6.14 -0.26
CA SER A 29 -18.60 -5.41 0.90
C SER A 29 -17.54 -4.52 1.55
N LEU A 30 -16.31 -5.02 1.70
CA LEU A 30 -15.23 -4.22 2.25
C LEU A 30 -14.81 -3.09 1.30
N ALA A 31 -14.71 -3.36 -0.01
CA ALA A 31 -14.39 -2.35 -1.01
C ALA A 31 -15.42 -1.21 -1.02
N ALA A 32 -16.72 -1.55 -0.98
CA ALA A 32 -17.79 -0.57 -0.85
C ALA A 32 -17.68 0.25 0.45
N PHE A 33 -17.44 -0.41 1.58
CA PHE A 33 -17.27 0.26 2.88
C PHE A 33 -16.07 1.22 2.89
N LEU A 34 -14.97 0.84 2.24
CA LEU A 34 -13.75 1.64 2.16
C LEU A 34 -13.74 2.63 0.99
N ASN A 35 -14.84 2.74 0.25
CA ASN A 35 -14.98 3.58 -0.94
C ASN A 35 -13.89 3.31 -2.00
N ILE A 36 -13.66 2.03 -2.32
CA ILE A 36 -12.75 1.58 -3.39
C ILE A 36 -13.59 1.28 -4.64
N PRO A 37 -13.24 1.83 -5.80
CA PRO A 37 -13.91 1.48 -7.05
C PRO A 37 -13.62 0.02 -7.40
N THR A 38 -14.67 -0.77 -7.57
CA THR A 38 -14.54 -2.13 -8.11
C THR A 38 -14.03 -2.08 -9.54
N ALA A 39 -12.99 -2.86 -9.87
CA ALA A 39 -12.52 -2.91 -11.24
C ALA A 39 -13.58 -3.58 -12.13
N THR A 40 -13.75 -3.07 -13.34
CA THR A 40 -14.51 -3.75 -14.38
C THR A 40 -13.68 -4.90 -14.94
N ALA A 41 -14.33 -6.03 -15.26
CA ALA A 41 -13.67 -7.29 -15.66
C ALA A 41 -12.80 -7.21 -16.94
N THR A 42 -12.79 -6.07 -17.63
CA THR A 42 -12.06 -5.81 -18.89
C THR A 42 -10.80 -4.97 -18.68
N ALA A 43 -10.08 -5.16 -17.57
CA ALA A 43 -8.85 -4.43 -17.28
C ALA A 43 -7.64 -5.03 -18.03
N THR A 44 -6.85 -4.19 -18.72
CA THR A 44 -5.52 -4.56 -19.23
C THR A 44 -4.54 -4.81 -18.07
N ALA A 45 -3.39 -5.47 -18.33
CA ALA A 45 -2.38 -5.71 -17.29
C ALA A 45 -1.89 -4.41 -16.59
N ALA A 46 -1.74 -3.32 -17.36
CA ALA A 46 -1.39 -2.01 -16.80
C ALA A 46 -2.52 -1.44 -15.92
N ALA A 47 -3.77 -1.57 -16.35
CA ALA A 47 -4.93 -1.18 -15.55
C ALA A 47 -5.03 -2.02 -14.27
N ALA A 48 -4.73 -3.32 -14.33
CA ALA A 48 -4.71 -4.20 -13.18
C ALA A 48 -3.68 -3.79 -12.14
N HIS A 49 -2.48 -3.38 -12.57
CA HIS A 49 -1.46 -2.84 -11.67
C HIS A 49 -1.95 -1.57 -10.97
N VAL A 50 -2.58 -0.65 -11.71
CA VAL A 50 -3.17 0.57 -11.15
C VAL A 50 -4.25 0.22 -10.13
N GLN A 51 -5.18 -0.69 -10.46
CA GLN A 51 -6.24 -1.11 -9.54
C GLN A 51 -5.66 -1.75 -8.27
N LEU A 52 -4.76 -2.71 -8.41
CA LEU A 52 -4.11 -3.36 -7.27
C LEU A 52 -3.46 -2.34 -6.33
N ARG A 53 -2.76 -1.33 -6.86
CA ARG A 53 -2.20 -0.26 -6.04
C ARG A 53 -3.28 0.54 -5.32
N ARG A 54 -4.40 0.89 -5.98
CA ARG A 54 -5.52 1.61 -5.32
C ARG A 54 -6.07 0.83 -4.13
N TYR A 55 -6.25 -0.48 -4.30
CA TYR A 55 -6.71 -1.36 -3.23
C TYR A 55 -5.69 -1.40 -2.07
N ILE A 56 -4.40 -1.63 -2.34
CA ILE A 56 -3.36 -1.64 -1.30
C ILE A 56 -3.32 -0.30 -0.55
N ARG A 57 -3.31 0.82 -1.26
CA ARG A 57 -3.32 2.17 -0.65
C ARG A 57 -4.50 2.36 0.28
N ARG A 58 -5.71 1.97 -0.15
CA ARG A 58 -6.91 2.13 0.66
C ARG A 58 -6.94 1.18 1.86
N LEU A 59 -6.49 -0.06 1.70
CA LEU A 59 -6.39 -1.02 2.80
C LEU A 59 -5.41 -0.52 3.87
N VAL A 60 -4.21 -0.08 3.47
CA VAL A 60 -3.19 0.43 4.41
C VAL A 60 -3.67 1.67 5.14
N VAL A 61 -4.13 2.70 4.41
CA VAL A 61 -4.48 4.00 5.01
C VAL A 61 -5.69 3.93 5.96
N THR A 62 -6.57 2.94 5.75
CA THR A 62 -7.73 2.69 6.61
C THR A 62 -7.50 1.60 7.66
N GLY A 63 -6.30 0.99 7.71
CA GLY A 63 -5.92 -0.03 8.69
C GLY A 63 -6.54 -1.43 8.47
N HIS A 64 -6.88 -1.78 7.22
CA HIS A 64 -7.48 -3.06 6.81
C HIS A 64 -6.49 -3.96 6.04
N ASP A 65 -5.20 -3.86 6.31
CA ASP A 65 -4.13 -4.63 5.67
C ASP A 65 -3.70 -5.86 6.50
N SER A 66 -4.63 -6.53 7.18
CA SER A 66 -4.30 -7.76 7.92
C SER A 66 -3.99 -8.93 6.96
N PRO A 67 -3.22 -9.94 7.37
CA PRO A 67 -2.90 -11.10 6.54
C PRO A 67 -4.13 -11.79 5.93
N GLU A 68 -5.23 -11.87 6.68
CA GLU A 68 -6.48 -12.49 6.24
C GLU A 68 -7.15 -11.66 5.14
N VAL A 69 -7.15 -10.33 5.29
CA VAL A 69 -7.68 -9.42 4.26
C VAL A 69 -6.79 -9.49 3.02
N LEU A 70 -5.47 -9.38 3.17
CA LEU A 70 -4.55 -9.46 2.03
C LEU A 70 -4.65 -10.79 1.28
N GLN A 71 -4.82 -11.90 1.99
CA GLN A 71 -5.08 -13.20 1.38
C GLN A 71 -6.43 -13.23 0.63
N ALA A 72 -7.48 -12.64 1.19
CA ALA A 72 -8.79 -12.60 0.53
C ALA A 72 -8.75 -11.83 -0.80
N PHE A 73 -7.99 -10.73 -0.86
CA PHE A 73 -7.86 -9.92 -2.07
C PHE A 73 -6.87 -10.50 -3.08
N PHE A 74 -5.71 -10.98 -2.62
CA PHE A 74 -4.55 -11.27 -3.49
C PHE A 74 -4.14 -12.75 -3.52
N GLY A 75 -4.82 -13.61 -2.77
CA GLY A 75 -4.60 -15.05 -2.74
C GLY A 75 -3.52 -15.48 -1.74
N ALA A 76 -3.34 -16.79 -1.57
CA ALA A 76 -2.42 -17.36 -0.56
C ALA A 76 -0.95 -16.96 -0.75
N GLY A 77 -0.54 -16.66 -1.99
CA GLY A 77 0.82 -16.24 -2.32
C GLY A 77 1.13 -14.76 -2.09
N TRP A 78 0.20 -14.00 -1.49
CA TRP A 78 0.29 -12.54 -1.38
C TRP A 78 1.61 -12.05 -0.76
N ALA A 79 2.12 -12.76 0.25
CA ALA A 79 3.31 -12.36 1.00
C ALA A 79 4.55 -12.29 0.09
N GLY A 80 4.72 -13.26 -0.83
CA GLY A 80 5.81 -13.28 -1.80
C GLY A 80 5.56 -12.38 -3.02
N GLY A 81 4.29 -12.07 -3.33
CA GLY A 81 3.93 -11.19 -4.44
C GLY A 81 3.76 -9.74 -4.00
N VAL A 82 2.58 -9.37 -3.52
CA VAL A 82 2.26 -7.97 -3.15
C VAL A 82 2.80 -7.55 -1.78
N GLY A 83 3.36 -8.46 -0.98
CA GLY A 83 3.81 -8.17 0.38
C GLY A 83 4.81 -7.01 0.47
N CYS A 84 5.78 -6.94 -0.44
CA CYS A 84 6.72 -5.82 -0.49
C CYS A 84 6.04 -4.50 -0.89
N VAL A 85 4.99 -4.55 -1.73
CA VAL A 85 4.21 -3.37 -2.14
C VAL A 85 3.42 -2.84 -0.94
N VAL A 86 2.80 -3.72 -0.16
CA VAL A 86 2.11 -3.36 1.09
C VAL A 86 3.09 -2.76 2.09
N GLN A 87 4.26 -3.37 2.28
CA GLN A 87 5.28 -2.85 3.19
C GLN A 87 5.80 -1.47 2.81
N GLN A 88 6.03 -1.23 1.51
CA GLN A 88 6.43 0.09 1.01
C GLN A 88 5.31 1.13 1.20
N GLU A 89 4.06 0.73 1.00
CA GLU A 89 2.91 1.63 1.20
C GLU A 89 2.73 2.00 2.68
N ARG A 90 2.90 1.06 3.62
CA ARG A 90 2.86 1.33 5.06
C ARG A 90 3.92 2.35 5.48
N GLN A 91 5.12 2.26 4.92
CA GLN A 91 6.19 3.24 5.17
C GLN A 91 5.85 4.60 4.55
N THR A 92 5.32 4.61 3.33
CA THR A 92 4.85 5.84 2.68
C THR A 92 3.76 6.53 3.50
N TYR A 93 2.85 5.74 4.08
CA TYR A 93 1.80 6.26 4.95
C TYR A 93 2.35 6.91 6.21
N LEU A 94 3.27 6.23 6.93
CA LEU A 94 3.94 6.79 8.10
C LEU A 94 4.68 8.10 7.76
N PHE A 95 5.39 8.10 6.64
CA PHE A 95 6.14 9.25 6.17
C PHE A 95 5.22 10.45 5.89
N THR A 96 4.15 10.23 5.13
CA THR A 96 3.16 11.27 4.79
C THR A 96 2.46 11.82 6.03
N ALA A 97 2.07 10.93 6.95
CA ALA A 97 1.44 11.30 8.21
C ALA A 97 2.35 12.17 9.08
N LYS A 98 3.63 11.82 9.14
CA LYS A 98 4.64 12.55 9.92
C LYS A 98 4.99 13.89 9.29
N SER A 99 5.11 13.98 7.96
CA SER A 99 5.56 15.20 7.27
C SER A 99 4.50 16.30 7.19
N SER A 100 3.22 15.91 7.01
CA SER A 100 2.19 16.86 6.57
C SER A 100 0.93 16.85 7.44
N GLY A 101 0.88 15.98 8.44
CA GLY A 101 -0.27 15.82 9.32
C GLY A 101 -1.46 15.11 8.66
N TRP A 102 -2.48 14.82 9.48
CA TRP A 102 -3.58 13.92 9.11
C TRP A 102 -4.46 14.42 7.95
N ALA A 103 -4.78 15.71 7.91
CA ALA A 103 -5.65 16.26 6.86
C ALA A 103 -5.00 16.20 5.46
N ALA A 104 -3.74 16.62 5.35
CA ALA A 104 -2.97 16.53 4.10
C ALA A 104 -2.71 15.07 3.71
N THR A 105 -2.46 14.21 4.69
CA THR A 105 -2.32 12.76 4.44
C THR A 105 -3.59 12.19 3.84
N LYS A 106 -4.77 12.54 4.38
CA LYS A 106 -6.03 12.07 3.81
C LYS A 106 -6.17 12.49 2.35
N ALA A 107 -5.90 13.76 2.05
CA ALA A 107 -5.93 14.28 0.69
C ALA A 107 -4.95 13.56 -0.26
N ALA A 108 -3.76 13.19 0.22
CA ALA A 108 -2.77 12.45 -0.57
C ALA A 108 -3.23 11.02 -0.95
N TYR A 109 -4.19 10.47 -0.19
CA TYR A 109 -4.78 9.15 -0.42
C TYR A 109 -6.15 9.17 -1.11
N ASP A 110 -6.74 10.36 -1.30
CA ASP A 110 -7.91 10.51 -2.15
C ASP A 110 -7.55 10.12 -3.60
N LEU A 111 -8.50 9.47 -4.27
CA LEU A 111 -8.36 8.96 -5.63
C LEU A 111 -9.18 9.87 -6.56
N PRO A 112 -8.55 10.73 -7.38
CA PRO A 112 -9.30 11.61 -8.26
C PRO A 112 -9.97 10.82 -9.41
N PRO A 113 -11.13 11.27 -9.92
CA PRO A 113 -11.75 12.57 -9.66
C PRO A 113 -12.64 12.68 -8.39
N ASP A 114 -13.29 11.61 -7.92
CA ASP A 114 -14.35 11.71 -6.90
C ASP A 114 -14.24 10.71 -5.72
N GLU A 115 -13.15 9.94 -5.63
CA GLU A 115 -13.05 8.84 -4.67
C GLU A 115 -12.29 9.26 -3.39
N GLN A 116 -13.01 9.90 -2.47
CA GLN A 116 -12.43 10.28 -1.18
C GLN A 116 -12.14 9.06 -0.29
N THR A 117 -11.00 9.09 0.39
CA THR A 117 -10.70 8.21 1.52
C THR A 117 -11.68 8.49 2.63
N PRO A 118 -12.47 7.51 3.12
CA PRO A 118 -13.55 7.78 4.06
C PRO A 118 -13.01 8.26 5.41
N PHE A 119 -11.90 7.70 5.88
CA PHE A 119 -11.21 8.05 7.12
C PHE A 119 -9.78 7.52 7.09
N LEU A 120 -8.96 8.01 8.01
CA LEU A 120 -7.62 7.46 8.27
C LEU A 120 -7.62 6.66 9.56
N ARG A 121 -6.73 5.67 9.65
CA ARG A 121 -6.42 4.99 10.90
C ARG A 121 -4.91 4.89 11.09
N PRO A 122 -4.41 5.02 12.34
CA PRO A 122 -3.05 4.59 12.66
C PRO A 122 -2.80 3.17 12.14
N LEU A 123 -1.58 2.88 11.69
CA LEU A 123 -1.23 1.56 11.19
C LEU A 123 -1.62 0.49 12.21
N ARG A 124 -2.18 -0.61 11.71
CA ARG A 124 -2.51 -1.76 12.55
C ARG A 124 -1.22 -2.48 12.92
N ALA A 125 -0.99 -2.59 14.23
CA ALA A 125 0.10 -3.36 14.85
C ALA A 125 1.44 -3.24 14.09
N PRO A 126 1.98 -2.02 13.91
CA PRO A 126 3.28 -1.86 13.28
C PRO A 126 4.33 -2.58 14.11
N ALA A 127 5.19 -3.35 13.45
CA ALA A 127 6.31 -3.98 14.13
C ALA A 127 7.29 -2.89 14.61
N GLU A 128 7.94 -3.08 15.75
CA GLU A 128 8.91 -2.12 16.27
C GLU A 128 10.02 -1.82 15.24
N GLU A 129 10.45 -2.86 14.53
CA GLU A 129 11.45 -2.73 13.45
C GLU A 129 10.92 -1.90 12.27
N GLU A 130 9.63 -1.98 11.96
CA GLU A 130 9.01 -1.15 10.91
C GLU A 130 9.02 0.33 11.32
N LEU A 131 8.72 0.62 12.58
CA LEU A 131 8.77 1.98 13.11
C LEU A 131 10.21 2.52 13.13
N ARG A 132 11.16 1.71 13.59
CA ARG A 132 12.59 2.06 13.61
C ARG A 132 13.14 2.35 12.21
N LEU A 133 12.78 1.52 11.22
CA LEU A 133 13.15 1.73 9.83
C LEU A 133 12.51 2.99 9.24
N ALA A 134 11.23 3.25 9.55
CA ALA A 134 10.55 4.46 9.11
C ALA A 134 11.20 5.72 9.72
N GLU A 135 11.58 5.67 11.00
CA GLU A 135 12.28 6.77 11.68
C GLU A 135 13.65 7.03 11.07
N SER A 136 14.44 5.98 10.83
CA SER A 136 15.76 6.09 10.17
C SER A 136 15.65 6.73 8.79
N ARG A 137 14.72 6.24 7.95
CA ARG A 137 14.49 6.79 6.61
C ARG A 137 14.02 8.24 6.64
N TRP A 138 13.22 8.60 7.65
CA TRP A 138 12.80 9.97 7.88
C TRP A 138 14.00 10.87 8.21
N SER A 139 14.87 10.44 9.12
CA SER A 139 16.10 11.16 9.46
C SER A 139 17.02 11.34 8.24
N ASP A 140 17.21 10.28 7.43
CA ASP A 140 18.02 10.35 6.22
C ASP A 140 17.43 11.35 5.21
N TRP A 141 16.11 11.38 5.05
CA TRP A 141 15.45 12.31 4.15
C TRP A 141 15.57 13.77 4.61
N LEU A 142 15.39 14.05 5.91
CA LEU A 142 15.65 15.38 6.46
C LEU A 142 17.12 15.80 6.30
N ALA A 143 18.04 14.85 6.45
CA ALA A 143 19.46 15.09 6.20
C ALA A 143 19.73 15.50 4.73
N MET A 144 18.93 15.02 3.76
CA MET A 144 19.02 15.49 2.37
C MET A 144 18.59 16.95 2.22
N GLU A 145 17.56 17.40 2.95
CA GLU A 145 17.12 18.80 2.98
C GLU A 145 18.20 19.71 3.61
N ASP A 146 18.85 19.23 4.67
CA ASP A 146 19.96 19.91 5.36
C ASP A 146 21.31 19.83 4.62
N TRP A 147 21.35 19.32 3.38
CA TRP A 147 22.57 19.09 2.59
C TRP A 147 23.62 18.22 3.28
N MET A 148 23.24 17.46 4.31
CA MET A 148 24.08 16.44 4.97
C MET A 148 24.15 15.17 4.12
N VAL A 149 24.55 15.34 2.86
CA VAL A 149 24.75 14.27 1.88
C VAL A 149 26.25 14.04 1.67
N GLY A 150 26.69 12.78 1.58
CA GLY A 150 28.10 12.44 1.32
C GLY A 150 29.00 12.58 2.57
N PRO A 151 30.28 13.03 2.45
CA PRO A 151 31.27 13.04 3.55
C PRO A 151 30.90 13.87 4.79
N ARG A 152 29.78 14.61 4.74
CA ARG A 152 29.22 15.40 5.84
C ARG A 152 28.08 14.67 6.57
N SER A 153 27.71 13.48 6.11
CA SER A 153 26.87 12.54 6.83
C SER A 153 27.57 12.16 8.15
N PRO A 154 26.86 12.15 9.30
CA PRO A 154 27.39 11.61 10.55
C PRO A 154 27.50 10.07 10.56
N TRP A 155 27.12 9.42 9.45
CA TRP A 155 27.18 7.98 9.19
C TRP A 155 28.12 7.68 8.04
#